data_AF-A0A1U7YHY4-F1
#
_entry.id   AF-A0A1U7YHY4-F1
#
_cell.length_a   1.000
_cell.length_b   1.000
_cell.length_c   1.000
_cell.angle_alpha   90.00
_cell.angle_beta   90.00
_cell.angle_gamma   90.00
#
_symmetry.space_group_name_H-M   'P 1'
#
loop_
_entity.id
_entity.type
_entity.pdbx_description
1 polymer ?
#
loop_
_entity_poly.entity_id
_entity_poly.type
_entity_poly.pdbx_seq_one_letter_code
_entity_poly.pdbx_strand_id
1 'polypeptide(L)'
;MWMIEHLRRHPKFMRYASDGNNFIKKYEEMVEDYKSPDGFEAWVSYLRKLRADQIEWTIGWLPMTEVIYMTASKGYLMMMGARSIQPYAPQRVLRQLGRYQVIPEEADLSNQVIELHPKATIPEALVQRDWNCCRYLKSNTQVPDPAKGEVDPNYVAWFEKSFYVYNEPEPEPEHVRPAKRPHVQAFDDKIQERLAWEERKKEYQATIHDLREKLRNVTFNNDLQAQEAEGERRRLVRENEALRA
;
A
#
# COMPACT_ATOMS: atom_id res chain seq x y z
N MET A 1 22.36 -1.10 11.48
CA MET A 1 22.22 -1.44 10.06
C MET A 1 21.47 -0.36 9.30
N TRP A 2 20.14 -0.37 9.26
CA TRP A 2 19.35 0.55 8.42
C TRP A 2 19.69 2.04 8.56
N MET A 3 19.75 2.57 9.78
CA MET A 3 20.06 3.99 10.00
C MET A 3 21.49 4.34 9.55
N ILE A 4 22.46 3.45 9.79
CA ILE A 4 23.88 3.69 9.47
C ILE A 4 24.08 3.72 7.95
N GLU A 5 23.38 2.88 7.19
CA GLU A 5 23.38 2.90 5.71
C GLU A 5 22.95 4.26 5.14
N HIS A 6 22.00 4.93 5.79
CA HIS A 6 21.56 6.27 5.37
C HIS A 6 22.51 7.40 5.80
N LEU A 7 23.32 7.17 6.84
CA LEU A 7 24.26 8.17 7.39
C LEU A 7 25.67 8.05 6.81
N ARG A 8 26.00 6.89 6.23
CA ARG A 8 27.28 6.64 5.60
C ARG A 8 27.16 6.96 4.11
N ARG A 9 28.12 7.73 3.59
CA ARG A 9 28.26 7.88 2.14
C ARG A 9 28.98 6.68 1.56
N HIS A 10 28.34 5.94 0.67
CA HIS A 10 28.93 4.81 -0.04
C HIS A 10 29.56 5.30 -1.34
N PRO A 11 30.90 5.21 -1.53
CA PRO A 11 31.56 5.70 -2.74
C PRO A 11 31.10 5.00 -4.03
N LYS A 12 30.49 3.81 -3.90
CA LYS A 12 29.96 3.02 -5.01
C LYS A 12 28.67 2.33 -4.55
N PHE A 13 27.62 2.40 -5.39
CA PHE A 13 26.48 1.49 -5.30
C PHE A 13 27.01 0.07 -5.38
N MET A 14 26.88 -0.68 -4.30
CA MET A 14 27.42 -2.03 -4.24
C MET A 14 26.36 -3.01 -4.79
N ARG A 15 26.79 -3.94 -5.63
CA ARG A 15 25.95 -5.00 -6.21
C ARG A 15 26.07 -6.26 -5.35
N TYR A 16 25.10 -6.49 -4.45
CA TYR A 16 25.13 -7.58 -3.45
C TYR A 16 24.40 -8.85 -3.88
N ALA A 17 23.75 -8.85 -5.05
CA ALA A 17 23.01 -10.00 -5.54
C ALA A 17 23.91 -11.14 -6.07
N SER A 18 25.23 -10.93 -6.16
CA SER A 18 26.14 -11.80 -6.90
C SER A 18 27.03 -12.72 -6.05
N ASP A 19 27.16 -12.50 -4.75
CA ASP A 19 28.25 -13.09 -3.97
C ASP A 19 27.85 -14.13 -2.91
N GLY A 20 26.59 -14.60 -2.91
CA GLY A 20 26.15 -15.82 -2.20
C GLY A 20 26.37 -15.87 -0.68
N ASN A 21 26.84 -14.76 -0.08
CA ASN A 21 27.24 -14.68 1.32
C ASN A 21 26.16 -14.03 2.17
N ASN A 22 26.11 -14.40 3.45
CA ASN A 22 25.19 -13.79 4.42
C ASN A 22 25.56 -12.32 4.67
N PHE A 23 24.76 -11.41 4.12
CA PHE A 23 24.92 -9.96 4.21
C PHE A 23 25.09 -9.46 5.64
N ILE A 24 24.35 -10.03 6.60
CA ILE A 24 24.39 -9.60 8.01
C ILE A 24 25.80 -9.77 8.58
N LYS A 25 26.50 -10.85 8.22
CA LYS A 25 27.86 -11.10 8.70
C LYS A 25 28.88 -10.13 8.10
N LYS A 26 28.78 -9.86 6.78
CA LYS A 26 29.66 -8.90 6.11
C LYS A 26 29.41 -7.46 6.56
N TYR A 27 28.18 -7.15 6.98
CA TYR A 27 27.82 -5.80 7.40
C TYR A 27 28.66 -5.31 8.57
N GLU A 28 28.94 -6.15 9.57
CA GLU A 28 29.76 -5.78 10.73
C GLU A 28 31.18 -5.37 10.32
N GLU A 29 31.84 -6.17 9.49
CA GLU A 29 33.16 -5.87 8.91
C GLU A 29 33.13 -4.59 8.08
N MET A 30 32.05 -4.37 7.31
CA MET A 30 31.91 -3.20 6.45
C MET A 30 31.72 -1.90 7.22
N VAL A 31 31.17 -1.93 8.44
CA VAL A 31 30.94 -0.72 9.25
C VAL A 31 31.95 -0.53 10.36
N GLU A 32 33.01 -1.33 10.39
CA GLU A 32 34.07 -1.24 11.39
C GLU A 32 34.74 0.15 11.42
N ASP A 33 34.86 0.81 10.27
CA ASP A 33 35.42 2.16 10.13
C ASP A 33 34.41 3.28 10.44
N TYR A 34 33.12 2.97 10.58
CA TYR A 34 32.10 3.96 10.89
C TYR A 34 32.13 4.31 12.38
N LYS A 35 32.63 5.51 12.68
CA LYS A 35 32.64 6.06 14.03
C LYS A 35 31.27 6.63 14.40
N SER A 36 30.40 5.77 14.96
CA SER A 36 29.12 6.18 15.50
C SER A 36 29.28 7.17 16.67
N PRO A 37 28.38 8.17 16.82
CA PRO A 37 28.29 8.96 18.05
C PRO A 37 28.17 8.07 19.29
N ASP A 38 28.86 8.46 20.37
CA ASP A 38 28.86 7.71 21.62
C ASP A 38 27.80 8.26 22.60
N GLY A 39 26.82 7.43 22.94
CA GLY A 39 25.72 7.79 23.84
C GLY A 39 24.61 8.64 23.22
N PHE A 40 23.49 8.72 23.95
CA PHE A 40 22.25 9.36 23.49
C PHE A 40 22.43 10.83 23.09
N GLU A 41 23.07 11.63 23.94
CA GLU A 41 23.24 13.07 23.69
C GLU A 41 24.10 13.37 22.45
N ALA A 42 25.13 12.54 22.21
CA ALA A 42 25.96 12.67 21.01
C ALA A 42 25.14 12.35 19.76
N TRP A 43 24.30 11.31 19.81
CA TRP A 43 23.36 10.99 18.73
C TRP A 43 22.36 12.11 18.48
N VAL A 44 21.74 12.67 19.52
CA VAL A 44 20.80 13.79 19.40
C VAL A 44 21.48 15.01 18.76
N SER A 45 22.67 15.38 19.24
CA SER A 45 23.45 16.48 18.70
C SER A 45 23.86 16.26 17.24
N TYR A 46 24.25 15.03 16.90
CA TYR A 46 24.61 14.64 15.54
C TYR A 46 23.41 14.74 14.59
N LEU A 47 22.28 14.12 14.95
CA LEU A 47 21.07 14.09 14.14
C LEU A 47 20.47 15.49 13.95
N ARG A 48 20.53 16.37 14.96
CA ARG A 48 20.08 17.77 14.84
C ARG A 48 20.88 18.60 13.85
N LYS A 49 22.16 18.27 13.63
CA LYS A 49 23.04 18.99 12.69
C LYS A 49 23.00 18.42 11.28
N LEU A 50 22.38 17.25 11.12
CA LEU A 50 22.35 16.50 9.88
C LEU A 50 21.49 17.23 8.85
N ARG A 51 22.06 17.48 7.67
CA ARG A 51 21.35 18.07 6.54
C ARG A 51 20.93 17.01 5.54
N ALA A 52 19.92 17.33 4.73
CA ALA A 52 19.39 16.42 3.72
C ALA A 52 20.43 15.95 2.68
N ASP A 53 21.46 16.76 2.39
CA ASP A 53 22.56 16.41 1.48
C ASP A 53 23.58 15.44 2.11
N GLN A 54 23.54 15.28 3.43
CA GLN A 54 24.42 14.36 4.18
C GLN A 54 23.78 12.99 4.39
N ILE A 55 22.52 12.82 3.96
CA ILE A 55 21.77 11.57 4.04
C ILE A 55 21.75 10.94 2.66
N GLU A 56 22.19 9.69 2.56
CA GLU A 56 21.87 8.88 1.39
C GLU A 56 20.43 8.44 1.53
N TRP A 57 19.56 8.88 0.62
CA TRP A 57 18.14 8.61 0.77
C TRP A 57 17.78 7.20 0.35
N THR A 58 18.57 6.58 -0.53
CA THR A 58 18.38 5.22 -1.00
C THR A 58 19.30 4.21 -0.34
N ILE A 59 18.79 3.00 -0.16
CA ILE A 59 19.59 1.87 0.30
C ILE A 59 20.48 1.39 -0.86
N GLY A 60 21.76 1.77 -0.82
CA GLY A 60 22.73 1.58 -1.90
C GLY A 60 23.05 0.14 -2.26
N TRP A 61 22.64 -0.81 -1.41
CA TRP A 61 22.92 -2.24 -1.56
C TRP A 61 21.78 -3.09 -2.10
N LEU A 62 20.58 -2.52 -2.18
CA LEU A 62 19.41 -3.23 -2.63
C LEU A 62 19.11 -2.83 -4.08
N PRO A 63 19.53 -3.63 -5.10
CA PRO A 63 19.17 -3.36 -6.49
C PRO A 63 17.67 -3.60 -6.69
N MET A 64 16.85 -2.60 -6.39
CA MET A 64 15.40 -2.68 -6.50
C MET A 64 14.95 -2.50 -7.96
N THR A 65 14.90 -3.61 -8.70
CA THR A 65 14.27 -3.66 -10.02
C THR A 65 12.76 -3.45 -9.93
N GLU A 66 12.14 -3.99 -8.89
CA GLU A 66 10.72 -3.88 -8.63
C GLU A 66 10.46 -3.50 -7.18
N VAL A 67 9.47 -2.63 -6.97
CA VAL A 67 9.09 -2.13 -5.65
C VAL A 67 7.60 -2.32 -5.45
N ILE A 68 7.21 -3.07 -4.42
CA ILE A 68 5.81 -3.13 -3.99
C ILE A 68 5.45 -1.75 -3.45
N TYR A 69 4.44 -1.11 -4.03
CA TYR A 69 4.01 0.22 -3.58
C TYR A 69 2.59 0.23 -3.00
N MET A 70 1.74 -0.73 -3.38
CA MET A 70 0.37 -0.87 -2.88
C MET A 70 -0.20 -2.26 -3.21
N THR A 71 -1.42 -2.55 -2.76
CA THR A 71 -2.20 -3.69 -3.26
C THR A 71 -3.13 -3.26 -4.39
N ALA A 72 -3.80 -4.20 -5.06
CA ALA A 72 -4.73 -3.90 -6.13
C ALA A 72 -5.94 -3.05 -5.70
N SER A 73 -6.27 -3.05 -4.39
CA SER A 73 -7.47 -2.42 -3.84
C SER A 73 -7.22 -1.42 -2.71
N LYS A 74 -6.00 -1.37 -2.14
CA LYS A 74 -5.64 -0.53 -0.98
C LYS A 74 -4.23 0.03 -1.11
N GLY A 75 -3.99 1.23 -0.57
CA GLY A 75 -2.67 1.87 -0.50
C GLY A 75 -1.68 1.24 0.50
N TYR A 76 -2.08 0.18 1.21
CA TYR A 76 -1.30 -0.46 2.27
C TYR A 76 -1.38 -2.00 2.19
N LEU A 77 -0.43 -2.66 2.84
CA LEU A 77 -0.28 -4.10 2.99
C LEU A 77 -0.58 -4.50 4.43
N MET A 78 -1.17 -5.67 4.65
CA MET A 78 -1.27 -6.25 5.98
C MET A 78 -0.01 -7.07 6.30
N MET A 79 0.61 -6.82 7.46
CA MET A 79 1.78 -7.54 7.94
C MET A 79 1.45 -8.31 9.21
N MET A 80 1.88 -9.57 9.29
CA MET A 80 1.68 -10.38 10.48
C MET A 80 2.71 -10.02 11.54
N GLY A 81 2.25 -9.54 12.68
CA GLY A 81 3.00 -9.41 13.92
C GLY A 81 2.68 -10.54 14.88
N ALA A 82 3.47 -10.65 15.95
CA ALA A 82 3.33 -11.73 16.93
C ALA A 82 1.98 -11.75 17.67
N ARG A 83 1.29 -10.61 17.77
CA ARG A 83 0.00 -10.45 18.45
C ARG A 83 -0.98 -9.55 17.70
N SER A 84 -0.64 -9.11 16.51
CA SER A 84 -1.51 -8.26 15.71
C SER A 84 -1.18 -8.39 14.24
N ILE A 85 -2.13 -8.04 13.38
CA ILE A 85 -1.86 -7.76 11.98
C ILE A 85 -1.81 -6.24 11.84
N GLN A 86 -0.67 -5.74 11.38
CA GLN A 86 -0.43 -4.32 11.27
C GLN A 86 -0.41 -3.88 9.80
N PRO A 87 -1.07 -2.78 9.46
CA PRO A 87 -1.01 -2.20 8.14
C PRO A 87 0.34 -1.50 7.94
N TYR A 88 0.89 -1.65 6.74
CA TYR A 88 2.11 -0.98 6.31
C TYR A 88 1.85 -0.32 4.96
N ALA A 89 2.06 1.00 4.86
CA ALA A 89 1.98 1.73 3.59
C ALA A 89 3.36 1.82 2.95
N PRO A 90 3.68 1.03 1.91
CA PRO A 90 4.99 1.09 1.25
C PRO A 90 5.24 2.45 0.59
N GLN A 91 4.16 3.15 0.21
CA GLN A 91 4.22 4.50 -0.35
C GLN A 91 5.03 5.45 0.53
N ARG A 92 5.12 5.24 1.85
CA ARG A 92 5.86 6.10 2.78
C ARG A 92 7.38 6.07 2.62
N VAL A 93 7.93 5.03 1.97
CA VAL A 93 9.39 4.80 1.89
C VAL A 93 9.89 4.67 0.45
N LEU A 94 9.10 5.09 -0.54
CA LEU A 94 9.48 5.01 -1.95
C LEU A 94 10.82 5.69 -2.23
N ARG A 95 11.10 6.82 -1.56
CA ARG A 95 12.39 7.51 -1.65
C ARG A 95 13.56 6.58 -1.33
N GLN A 96 13.40 5.71 -0.33
CA GLN A 96 14.44 4.78 0.13
C GLN A 96 14.72 3.65 -0.84
N LEU A 97 13.76 3.40 -1.72
CA LEU A 97 13.82 2.38 -2.77
C LEU A 97 14.18 3.01 -4.14
N GLY A 98 14.60 4.28 -4.15
CA GLY A 98 15.03 5.00 -5.34
C GLY A 98 13.87 5.35 -6.26
N ARG A 99 12.67 5.48 -5.70
CA ARG A 99 11.45 5.88 -6.41
C ARG A 99 11.04 7.28 -5.97
N TYR A 100 10.27 7.94 -6.84
CA TYR A 100 9.72 9.26 -6.55
C TYR A 100 8.77 9.17 -5.35
N GLN A 101 9.04 9.96 -4.32
CA GLN A 101 8.27 9.94 -3.08
C GLN A 101 6.99 10.75 -3.24
N VAL A 102 5.85 10.07 -3.16
CA VAL A 102 4.52 10.69 -3.20
C VAL A 102 3.91 10.78 -1.81
N ILE A 103 2.89 11.62 -1.66
CA ILE A 103 2.03 11.61 -0.48
C ILE A 103 1.23 10.30 -0.49
N PRO A 104 1.28 9.48 0.57
CA PRO A 104 0.48 8.27 0.66
C PRO A 104 -1.01 8.59 0.58
N GLU A 105 -1.78 7.73 -0.10
CA GLU A 105 -3.25 7.89 -0.22
C GLU A 105 -3.93 7.82 1.16
N GLU A 106 -3.47 6.90 2.01
CA GLU A 106 -3.94 6.74 3.37
C GLU A 106 -2.81 7.06 4.35
N ALA A 107 -2.92 8.21 5.01
CA ALA A 107 -1.97 8.64 6.03
C ALA A 107 -2.20 7.89 7.34
N ASP A 108 -3.41 7.90 7.89
CA ASP A 108 -3.69 7.24 9.16
C ASP A 108 -4.15 5.79 8.94
N LEU A 109 -3.33 4.83 9.37
CA LEU A 109 -3.64 3.41 9.30
C LEU A 109 -4.02 2.81 10.65
N SER A 110 -4.12 3.62 11.72
CA SER A 110 -4.42 3.13 13.08
C SER A 110 -5.71 2.30 13.15
N ASN A 111 -6.72 2.68 12.36
CA ASN A 111 -8.01 1.99 12.27
C ASN A 111 -7.96 0.65 11.52
N GLN A 112 -6.83 0.31 10.90
CA GLN A 112 -6.63 -0.93 10.14
C GLN A 112 -5.83 -1.98 10.92
N VAL A 113 -5.36 -1.66 12.13
CA VAL A 113 -4.68 -2.62 13.02
C VAL A 113 -5.69 -3.66 13.53
N ILE A 114 -5.27 -4.92 13.53
CA ILE A 114 -6.06 -6.07 13.95
C ILE A 114 -5.34 -6.72 15.13
N GLU A 115 -5.81 -6.55 16.35
CA GLU A 115 -5.21 -7.08 17.59
C GLU A 115 -5.66 -8.52 17.89
N LEU A 116 -4.78 -9.50 17.72
CA LEU A 116 -5.15 -10.89 17.90
C LEU A 116 -5.21 -11.28 19.38
N HIS A 117 -6.27 -12.01 19.76
CA HIS A 117 -6.33 -12.64 21.07
C HIS A 117 -5.12 -13.60 21.24
N PRO A 118 -4.51 -13.74 22.44
CA PRO A 118 -3.33 -14.58 22.62
C PRO A 118 -3.49 -16.06 22.24
N LYS A 119 -4.72 -16.56 22.14
CA LYS A 119 -5.05 -17.92 21.71
C LYS A 119 -5.66 -18.00 20.31
N ALA A 120 -5.86 -16.86 19.64
CA ALA A 120 -6.41 -16.83 18.29
C ALA A 120 -5.35 -17.31 17.29
N THR A 121 -5.80 -18.08 16.30
CA THR A 121 -4.98 -18.42 15.14
C THR A 121 -4.84 -17.18 14.25
N ILE A 122 -3.63 -16.92 13.76
CA ILE A 122 -3.39 -15.83 12.83
C ILE A 122 -4.12 -16.15 11.51
N PRO A 123 -4.97 -15.25 10.98
CA PRO A 123 -5.67 -15.49 9.72
C PRO A 123 -4.74 -15.29 8.51
N GLU A 124 -3.78 -16.19 8.33
CA GLU A 124 -2.75 -16.14 7.28
C GLU A 124 -3.34 -15.97 5.88
N ALA A 125 -4.46 -16.66 5.59
CA ALA A 125 -5.12 -16.59 4.29
C ALA A 125 -5.58 -15.16 3.91
N LEU A 126 -5.99 -14.36 4.91
CA LEU A 126 -6.38 -12.97 4.69
C LEU A 126 -5.17 -12.12 4.30
N VAL A 127 -4.04 -12.32 4.98
CA VAL A 127 -2.80 -11.63 4.69
C VAL A 127 -2.27 -12.08 3.32
N GLN A 128 -2.15 -13.39 3.09
CA GLN A 128 -1.65 -13.95 1.83
C GLN A 128 -2.42 -13.42 0.62
N ARG A 129 -3.75 -13.25 0.73
CA ARG A 129 -4.57 -12.67 -0.34
C ARG A 129 -4.15 -11.24 -0.67
N ASP A 130 -3.93 -10.40 0.34
CA ASP A 130 -3.48 -9.03 0.14
C ASP A 130 -2.09 -9.00 -0.52
N TRP A 131 -1.18 -9.90 -0.13
CA TRP A 131 0.16 -10.04 -0.74
C TRP A 131 0.13 -10.56 -2.19
N ASN A 132 -0.80 -11.47 -2.52
CA ASN A 132 -0.97 -11.98 -3.89
C ASN A 132 -1.51 -10.92 -4.85
N CYS A 133 -2.04 -9.81 -4.34
CA CYS A 133 -2.59 -8.72 -5.12
C CYS A 133 -1.68 -7.48 -5.12
N CYS A 134 -0.41 -7.61 -4.75
CA CYS A 134 0.56 -6.51 -4.78
C CYS A 134 0.72 -5.91 -6.19
N ARG A 135 0.88 -4.59 -6.23
CA ARG A 135 1.30 -3.85 -7.42
C ARG A 135 2.74 -3.41 -7.28
N TYR A 136 3.44 -3.46 -8.41
CA TYR A 136 4.88 -3.23 -8.47
C TYR A 136 5.19 -2.01 -9.34
N LEU A 137 6.09 -1.17 -8.84
CA LEU A 137 6.78 -0.15 -9.63
C LEU A 137 7.99 -0.78 -10.30
N LYS A 138 8.02 -0.72 -11.63
CA LYS A 138 9.09 -1.32 -12.47
C LYS A 138 10.38 -0.49 -12.43
N SER A 139 11.45 -1.02 -12.98
CA SER A 139 12.78 -0.37 -12.99
C SER A 139 12.79 0.99 -13.69
N ASN A 140 11.92 1.20 -14.68
CA ASN A 140 11.78 2.47 -15.40
C ASN A 140 11.16 3.61 -14.58
N THR A 141 10.70 3.33 -13.36
CA THR A 141 10.17 4.35 -12.42
C THR A 141 11.24 4.87 -11.44
N GLN A 142 12.48 4.43 -11.62
CA GLN A 142 13.62 4.90 -10.82
C GLN A 142 13.93 6.37 -11.12
N VAL A 143 14.22 7.13 -10.08
CA VAL A 143 14.58 8.55 -10.22
C VAL A 143 15.97 8.70 -10.83
N PRO A 144 16.24 9.78 -11.59
CA PRO A 144 17.55 10.06 -12.20
C PRO A 144 18.73 10.03 -11.23
N ASP A 145 18.58 10.57 -10.02
CA ASP A 145 19.58 10.54 -8.95
C ASP A 145 19.03 9.79 -7.72
N PRO A 146 19.17 8.45 -7.67
CA PRO A 146 18.67 7.66 -6.55
C PRO A 146 19.28 8.09 -5.22
N ALA A 147 20.57 8.42 -5.18
CA ALA A 147 21.27 8.73 -3.93
C ALA A 147 20.67 9.96 -3.22
N LYS A 148 20.31 11.00 -3.97
CA LYS A 148 19.58 12.16 -3.43
C LYS A 148 18.11 11.86 -3.18
N GLY A 149 17.53 10.99 -4.00
CA GLY A 149 16.10 10.73 -4.05
C GLY A 149 15.32 11.96 -4.50
N GLU A 150 14.08 11.75 -4.92
CA GLU A 150 13.19 12.83 -5.34
C GLU A 150 11.86 12.72 -4.59
N VAL A 151 11.27 13.88 -4.29
CA VAL A 151 10.05 14.00 -3.50
C VAL A 151 9.07 14.93 -4.17
N ASP A 152 7.78 14.65 -4.01
CA ASP A 152 6.73 15.58 -4.37
C ASP A 152 6.93 16.93 -3.65
N PRO A 153 6.81 18.07 -4.35
CA PRO A 153 6.97 19.38 -3.72
C PRO A 153 6.10 19.60 -2.49
N ASN A 154 4.91 18.96 -2.44
CA ASN A 154 3.98 19.06 -1.31
C ASN A 154 4.25 18.00 -0.24
N TYR A 155 5.11 17.01 -0.50
CA TYR A 155 5.39 15.93 0.44
C TYR A 155 5.99 16.44 1.74
N VAL A 156 6.93 17.38 1.67
CA VAL A 156 7.60 17.94 2.86
C VAL A 156 6.58 18.63 3.77
N ALA A 157 5.75 19.50 3.20
CA ALA A 157 4.70 20.20 3.93
C ALA A 157 3.67 19.22 4.54
N TRP A 158 3.28 18.18 3.79
CA TRP A 158 2.41 17.12 4.30
C TRP A 158 3.05 16.33 5.44
N PHE A 159 4.34 15.98 5.32
CA PHE A 159 5.07 15.21 6.31
C PHE A 159 5.23 15.98 7.61
N GLU A 160 5.63 17.25 7.54
CA GLU A 160 5.75 18.13 8.70
C GLU A 160 4.41 18.28 9.42
N LYS A 161 3.33 18.60 8.68
CA LYS A 161 1.98 18.71 9.26
C LYS A 161 1.55 17.41 9.94
N SER A 162 1.77 16.28 9.28
CA SER A 162 1.42 14.97 9.84
C SER A 162 2.21 14.69 11.11
N PHE A 163 3.51 15.02 11.15
CA PHE A 163 4.35 14.83 12.32
C PHE A 163 3.87 15.64 13.53
N TYR A 164 3.43 16.88 13.35
CA TYR A 164 2.94 17.71 14.47
C TYR A 164 1.57 17.25 15.01
N VAL A 165 0.67 16.75 14.15
CA VAL A 165 -0.65 16.22 14.58
C VAL A 165 -0.52 15.00 15.50
N TYR A 166 0.51 14.17 15.31
CA TYR A 166 0.77 13.00 16.17
C TYR A 166 1.68 13.30 17.38
N ASN A 167 2.23 14.51 17.49
CA ASN A 167 3.14 14.92 18.56
C ASN A 167 2.57 16.05 19.45
N GLU A 168 1.27 16.34 19.38
CA GLU A 168 0.64 17.07 20.49
C GLU A 168 0.87 16.24 21.77
N PRO A 169 1.43 16.82 22.84
CA PRO A 169 1.65 16.08 24.06
C PRO A 169 0.28 15.76 24.65
N GLU A 170 -0.19 14.52 24.49
CA GLU A 170 -1.10 13.96 25.46
C GLU A 170 -0.45 14.15 26.84
N PRO A 171 -1.17 14.68 27.85
CA PRO A 171 -0.61 14.86 29.18
C PRO A 171 -0.01 13.53 29.63
N GLU A 172 1.28 13.52 30.00
CA GLU A 172 2.03 12.30 30.32
C GLU A 172 1.18 11.40 31.23
N PRO A 173 0.70 10.25 30.73
CA PRO A 173 0.20 9.22 31.62
C PRO A 173 1.46 8.60 32.23
N GLU A 174 1.57 8.67 33.56
CA GLU A 174 2.50 7.89 34.36
C GLU A 174 2.72 6.51 33.73
N HIS A 175 3.97 6.02 33.71
CA HIS A 175 4.43 4.76 33.11
C HIS A 175 3.53 3.52 33.39
N VAL A 176 2.38 3.49 32.75
CA VAL A 176 1.41 2.42 32.76
C VAL A 176 1.29 2.07 31.28
N ARG A 177 1.91 0.94 30.90
CA ARG A 177 1.59 0.27 29.63
C ARG A 177 0.07 0.36 29.45
N PRO A 178 -0.45 0.85 28.31
CA PRO A 178 -1.88 1.09 28.15
C PRO A 178 -2.62 -0.12 28.67
N ALA A 179 -3.40 0.07 29.74
CA ALA A 179 -4.16 -1.01 30.35
C ALA A 179 -4.88 -1.74 29.22
N LYS A 180 -4.77 -3.08 29.19
CA LYS A 180 -5.34 -3.95 28.15
C LYS A 180 -6.71 -3.39 27.76
N ARG A 181 -6.70 -2.78 26.59
CA ARG A 181 -7.83 -2.14 25.95
C ARG A 181 -9.00 -3.16 25.97
N PRO A 182 -10.17 -2.86 26.58
CA PRO A 182 -11.22 -3.85 26.91
C PRO A 182 -11.96 -4.48 25.70
N HIS A 183 -11.35 -4.43 24.51
CA HIS A 183 -11.98 -4.67 23.22
C HIS A 183 -11.98 -6.13 22.79
N VAL A 184 -11.37 -7.02 23.57
CA VAL A 184 -11.08 -8.40 23.15
C VAL A 184 -12.34 -9.17 22.72
N GLN A 185 -13.50 -8.92 23.35
CA GLN A 185 -14.76 -9.55 22.96
C GLN A 185 -15.47 -8.84 21.78
N ALA A 186 -15.46 -7.51 21.76
CA ALA A 186 -16.00 -6.71 20.64
C ALA A 186 -15.17 -6.87 19.35
N PHE A 187 -13.94 -7.40 19.47
CA PHE A 187 -13.00 -7.64 18.39
C PHE A 187 -13.34 -8.90 17.57
N ASP A 188 -13.74 -9.99 18.24
CA ASP A 188 -14.21 -11.19 17.55
C ASP A 188 -15.47 -10.88 16.72
N ASP A 189 -16.42 -10.12 17.28
CA ASP A 189 -17.65 -9.73 16.59
C ASP A 189 -17.38 -8.82 15.38
N LYS A 190 -16.48 -7.84 15.51
CA LYS A 190 -16.12 -6.93 14.40
C LYS A 190 -15.36 -7.62 13.27
N ILE A 191 -14.53 -8.62 13.57
CA ILE A 191 -13.88 -9.41 12.52
C ILE A 191 -14.90 -10.27 11.78
N GLN A 192 -15.80 -10.94 12.51
CA GLN A 192 -16.87 -11.72 11.90
C GLN A 192 -17.77 -10.83 11.03
N GLU A 193 -18.14 -9.64 11.51
CA GLU A 193 -18.91 -8.67 10.76
C GLU A 193 -18.16 -8.19 9.50
N ARG A 194 -16.85 -7.91 9.59
CA ARG A 194 -16.03 -7.50 8.43
C ARG A 194 -15.90 -8.63 7.40
N LEU A 195 -15.73 -9.88 7.84
CA LEU A 195 -15.67 -11.04 6.95
C LEU A 195 -17.03 -11.27 6.26
N ALA A 196 -18.12 -11.20 7.01
CA ALA A 196 -19.48 -11.29 6.48
C ALA A 196 -19.80 -10.16 5.49
N TRP A 197 -19.30 -8.94 5.74
CA TRP A 197 -19.45 -7.82 4.83
C TRP A 197 -18.71 -8.04 3.50
N GLU A 198 -17.48 -8.56 3.55
CA GLU A 198 -16.72 -8.90 2.35
C GLU A 198 -17.38 -10.02 1.54
N GLU A 199 -18.03 -10.98 2.20
CA GLU A 199 -18.79 -12.04 1.54
C GLU A 199 -20.05 -11.49 0.85
N ARG A 200 -20.85 -10.68 1.55
CA ARG A 200 -22.00 -9.96 0.97
C ARG A 200 -21.60 -9.06 -0.19
N LYS A 201 -20.42 -8.42 -0.11
CA LYS A 201 -19.91 -7.58 -1.19
C LYS A 201 -19.66 -8.38 -2.47
N LYS A 202 -19.14 -9.62 -2.35
CA LYS A 202 -18.99 -10.53 -3.51
C LYS A 202 -20.34 -10.94 -4.08
N GLU A 203 -21.32 -11.24 -3.22
CA GLU A 203 -22.69 -11.55 -3.65
C GLU A 203 -23.29 -10.38 -4.44
N TYR A 204 -23.21 -9.15 -3.90
CA TYR A 204 -23.68 -7.96 -4.59
C TYR A 204 -22.98 -7.74 -5.94
N GLN A 205 -21.66 -7.97 -6.00
CA GLN A 205 -20.92 -7.87 -7.26
C GLN A 205 -21.41 -8.91 -8.29
N ALA A 206 -21.68 -10.14 -7.87
CA ALA A 206 -22.23 -11.17 -8.74
C ALA A 206 -23.64 -10.81 -9.23
N THR A 207 -24.52 -10.32 -8.34
CA THR A 207 -25.85 -9.85 -8.71
C THR A 207 -25.81 -8.67 -9.68
N ILE A 208 -24.91 -7.69 -9.45
CA ILE A 208 -24.73 -6.56 -10.36
C ILE A 208 -24.27 -7.04 -11.73
N HIS A 209 -23.39 -8.04 -11.80
CA HIS A 209 -22.96 -8.62 -13.06
C HIS A 209 -24.13 -9.29 -13.81
N ASP A 210 -24.89 -10.15 -13.14
CA ASP A 210 -26.06 -10.84 -13.70
C ASP A 210 -27.13 -9.85 -14.18
N LEU A 211 -27.44 -8.81 -13.39
CA LEU A 211 -28.39 -7.77 -13.77
C LEU A 211 -27.91 -6.98 -15.00
N ARG A 212 -26.62 -6.66 -15.09
CA ARG A 212 -26.04 -6.00 -16.27
C ARG A 212 -26.15 -6.87 -17.51
N GLU A 213 -25.98 -8.18 -17.37
CA GLU A 213 -26.13 -9.13 -18.49
C GLU A 213 -27.58 -9.24 -18.95
N LYS A 214 -28.52 -9.38 -18.02
CA LYS A 214 -29.96 -9.36 -18.31
C LYS A 214 -30.38 -8.07 -19.00
N LEU A 215 -29.89 -6.93 -18.53
CA LEU A 215 -30.19 -5.64 -19.15
C LEU A 215 -29.69 -5.59 -20.60
N ARG A 216 -28.46 -6.07 -20.87
CA ARG A 216 -27.94 -6.16 -22.25
C ARG A 216 -28.83 -7.04 -23.13
N ASN A 217 -29.27 -8.18 -22.64
CA ASN A 217 -30.13 -9.11 -23.40
C ASN A 217 -31.50 -8.51 -23.68
N VAL A 218 -32.11 -7.82 -22.72
CA VAL A 218 -33.39 -7.13 -22.92
C VAL A 218 -33.26 -6.01 -23.95
N THR A 219 -32.20 -5.20 -23.86
CA THR A 219 -31.94 -4.16 -24.87
C THR A 219 -31.79 -4.78 -26.26
N PHE A 220 -31.01 -5.84 -26.39
CA PHE A 220 -30.84 -6.54 -27.67
C PHE A 220 -32.15 -7.08 -28.24
N ASN A 221 -32.99 -7.70 -27.41
CA ASN A 221 -34.29 -8.24 -27.85
C ASN A 221 -35.27 -7.12 -28.27
N ASN A 222 -35.27 -5.99 -27.57
CA ASN A 222 -36.07 -4.83 -27.94
C ASN A 222 -35.63 -4.25 -29.29
N ASP A 223 -34.33 -4.15 -29.53
CA ASP A 223 -33.79 -3.68 -30.80
C ASP A 223 -34.19 -4.62 -31.96
N LEU A 224 -34.15 -5.94 -31.72
CA LEU A 224 -34.60 -6.94 -32.69
C LEU A 224 -36.10 -6.80 -33.01
N GLN A 225 -36.95 -6.69 -31.98
CA GLN A 225 -38.39 -6.48 -32.17
C GLN A 225 -38.71 -5.18 -32.91
N ALA A 226 -37.96 -4.10 -32.63
CA ALA A 226 -38.12 -2.84 -33.34
C ALA A 226 -37.79 -2.97 -34.83
N GLN A 227 -36.73 -3.71 -35.17
CA GLN A 227 -36.37 -4.00 -36.56
C GLN A 227 -37.41 -4.85 -37.29
N GLU A 228 -37.93 -5.89 -36.62
CA GLU A 228 -39.00 -6.73 -37.18
C GLU A 228 -40.28 -5.93 -37.45
N ALA A 229 -40.70 -5.11 -36.48
CA ALA A 229 -41.87 -4.24 -36.61
C ALA A 229 -41.71 -3.20 -37.72
N GLU A 230 -40.52 -2.62 -37.88
CA GLU A 230 -40.21 -1.71 -38.98
C GLU A 230 -40.23 -2.43 -40.33
N GLY A 231 -39.67 -3.64 -40.40
CA GLY A 231 -39.70 -4.50 -41.57
C GLY A 231 -41.12 -4.81 -42.02
N GLU A 232 -41.98 -5.23 -41.10
CA GLU A 232 -43.39 -5.52 -41.40
C GLU A 232 -44.17 -4.28 -41.79
N ARG A 233 -43.95 -3.14 -41.12
CA ARG A 233 -44.56 -1.87 -41.52
C ARG A 233 -44.19 -1.49 -42.96
N ARG A 234 -42.93 -1.67 -43.36
CA ARG A 234 -42.48 -1.42 -44.75
C ARG A 234 -43.09 -2.40 -45.76
N ARG A 235 -43.40 -3.62 -45.35
CA ARG A 235 -44.09 -4.61 -46.20
C ARG A 235 -45.55 -4.24 -46.39
N LEU A 236 -46.27 -3.94 -45.31
CA LEU A 236 -47.68 -3.54 -45.35
C LEU A 236 -47.93 -2.25 -46.17
N VAL A 237 -46.99 -1.31 -46.15
CA VAL A 237 -47.06 -0.11 -47.01
C VAL A 237 -46.99 -0.50 -48.48
N ARG A 238 -46.03 -1.36 -48.86
CA ARG A 238 -45.88 -1.84 -50.25
C ARG A 238 -47.09 -2.64 -50.73
N GLU A 239 -47.64 -3.51 -49.90
CA GLU A 239 -48.86 -4.26 -50.24
C GLU A 239 -50.08 -3.34 -50.41
N ASN A 240 -50.23 -2.31 -49.56
CA ASN A 240 -51.31 -1.32 -49.73
C ASN A 240 -51.17 -0.47 -50.99
N GLU A 241 -49.96 -0.08 -51.36
CA GLU A 241 -49.71 0.66 -52.61
C GLU A 241 -50.04 -0.19 -53.83
N ALA A 242 -49.68 -1.48 -53.82
CA ALA A 242 -49.99 -2.41 -54.90
C ALA A 242 -51.50 -2.68 -55.07
N LEU A 243 -52.29 -2.61 -53.99
CA LEU A 243 -53.75 -2.76 -54.03
C LEU A 243 -54.48 -1.51 -54.52
N ARG A 244 -53.81 -0.36 -54.58
CA ARG A 244 -54.39 0.92 -55.03
C ARG A 244 -54.05 1.27 -56.49
N ALA A 245 -53.21 0.48 -57.14
CA ALA A 245 -52.80 0.62 -58.54
C ALA A 245 -53.63 -0.29 -59.45
#